data_AF-S8DVU7-F1
#
_entry.id   AF-S8DVU7-F1
#
_cell.length_a   1.000
_cell.length_b   1.000
_cell.length_c   1.000
_cell.angle_alpha   90.00
_cell.angle_beta   90.00
_cell.angle_gamma   90.00
#
_symmetry.space_group_name_H-M   'P 1'
#
loop_
_entity.id
_entity.type
_entity.pdbx_description
1 polymer ?
#
loop_
_entity_poly.entity_id
_entity_poly.type
_entity_poly.pdbx_seq_one_letter_code
_entity_poly.pdbx_strand_id
1 'polypeptide(L)'
;LTILMLLIIRNGSSVRIVETLPGFTGRLPFKLETGYIGVGEKEAIQMFYYFIESERDPVSDPLVIWLTGGPGCSGFSGLAYEIGESNLFHLYIFFGMPFLVLRSHSWTKVASIIFIDSPVGTGFSYSTGPIRLSDSETTNTNYEFLQKWLLRHGRFINNPFFVSADSYGGKLATLLAFRILRG
;
A
#
# COMPACT_ATOMS: atom_id res chain seq x y z
N LEU A 1 24.81 -23.29 -11.65
CA LEU A 1 24.70 -23.28 -10.17
C LEU A 1 23.36 -22.63 -9.83
N THR A 2 22.30 -23.42 -9.78
CA THR A 2 20.92 -22.92 -9.68
C THR A 2 20.57 -22.78 -8.20
N ILE A 3 20.46 -21.55 -7.69
CA ILE A 3 20.07 -21.30 -6.30
C ILE A 3 18.55 -21.35 -6.24
N LEU A 4 18.03 -22.49 -5.79
CA LEU A 4 16.64 -22.67 -5.42
C LEU A 4 16.42 -22.02 -4.05
N MET A 5 15.81 -20.84 -4.03
CA MET A 5 15.44 -20.15 -2.80
C MET A 5 14.15 -20.79 -2.26
N LEU A 6 14.28 -21.75 -1.35
CA LEU A 6 13.17 -22.31 -0.58
C LEU A 6 12.64 -21.24 0.38
N LEU A 7 11.52 -20.60 0.00
CA LEU A 7 10.71 -19.77 0.89
C LEU A 7 9.99 -20.67 1.89
N ILE A 8 10.52 -20.72 3.11
CA ILE A 8 9.78 -21.23 4.26
C ILE A 8 8.69 -20.20 4.58
N ILE A 9 7.47 -20.44 4.11
CA ILE A 9 6.30 -19.65 4.49
C ILE A 9 5.97 -20.01 5.94
N ARG A 10 6.49 -19.22 6.89
CA ARG A 10 5.95 -19.19 8.26
C ARG A 10 4.70 -18.31 8.22
N ASN A 11 3.57 -18.84 8.71
CA ASN A 11 2.34 -18.07 8.99
C ASN A 11 2.60 -17.07 10.14
N GLY A 12 3.36 -16.03 9.84
CA GLY A 12 3.53 -14.84 10.67
C GLY A 12 3.18 -13.64 9.80
N SER A 13 2.46 -12.67 10.37
CA SER A 13 2.23 -11.36 9.75
C SER A 13 3.55 -10.80 9.23
N SER A 14 3.76 -10.87 7.91
CA SER A 14 5.03 -10.48 7.27
C SER A 14 5.07 -8.97 7.08
N VAL A 15 5.14 -8.24 8.18
CA VAL A 15 5.39 -6.79 8.19
C VAL A 15 6.90 -6.58 8.13
N ARG A 16 7.36 -5.70 7.24
CA ARG A 16 8.77 -5.38 7.07
C ARG A 16 8.95 -3.87 6.96
N ILE A 17 9.78 -3.32 7.86
CA ILE A 17 10.29 -1.96 7.70
C ILE A 17 11.41 -2.00 6.64
N VAL A 18 11.27 -1.17 5.62
CA VAL A 18 12.23 -1.02 4.54
C VAL A 18 13.17 0.12 4.92
N GLU A 19 14.40 -0.22 5.28
CA GLU A 19 15.40 0.80 5.65
C GLU A 19 16.22 1.29 4.45
N THR A 20 16.33 0.48 3.40
CA THR A 20 17.16 0.75 2.21
C THR A 20 16.47 0.23 0.96
N LEU A 21 16.60 0.94 -0.16
CA LEU A 21 16.13 0.51 -1.48
C LEU A 21 17.30 0.35 -2.46
N PRO A 22 17.31 -0.68 -3.32
CA PRO A 22 18.22 -0.73 -4.45
C PRO A 22 18.16 0.56 -5.27
N GLY A 23 19.32 1.15 -5.58
CA GLY A 23 19.41 2.42 -6.30
C GLY A 23 19.25 3.67 -5.43
N PHE A 24 18.83 3.57 -4.17
CA PHE A 24 18.84 4.69 -3.23
C PHE A 24 20.14 4.70 -2.40
N THR A 25 20.78 5.85 -2.26
CA THR A 25 22.02 5.96 -1.48
C THR A 25 21.71 6.18 0.00
N GLY A 26 22.11 5.24 0.86
CA GLY A 26 21.93 5.32 2.31
C GLY A 26 20.58 4.78 2.81
N ARG A 27 20.23 5.12 4.06
CA ARG A 27 18.94 4.76 4.66
C ARG A 27 17.84 5.70 4.18
N LEU A 28 16.63 5.18 3.99
CA LEU A 28 15.46 6.01 3.67
C LEU A 28 15.23 7.04 4.79
N PRO A 29 15.01 8.33 4.45
CA PRO A 29 14.80 9.37 5.45
C PRO A 29 13.36 9.41 6.00
N PHE A 30 12.53 8.45 5.60
CA PHE A 30 11.15 8.27 6.05
C PHE A 30 10.88 6.79 6.33
N LYS A 31 9.86 6.50 7.13
CA LYS A 31 9.46 5.12 7.41
C LYS A 31 8.61 4.59 6.27
N LEU A 32 9.18 3.65 5.52
CA LEU A 32 8.45 2.79 4.58
C LEU A 32 8.27 1.42 5.23
N GLU A 33 7.03 0.98 5.32
CA GLU A 33 6.65 -0.35 5.75
C GLU A 33 5.94 -1.07 4.61
N THR A 34 6.19 -2.36 4.45
CA THR A 34 5.43 -3.21 3.56
C THR A 34 4.96 -4.46 4.28
N GLY A 35 3.87 -5.05 3.82
CA GLY A 35 3.42 -6.31 4.38
C GLY A 35 2.12 -6.83 3.80
N TYR A 36 1.62 -7.90 4.42
CA TYR A 36 0.39 -8.56 4.02
C TYR A 36 -0.65 -8.54 5.14
N ILE A 37 -1.89 -8.26 4.75
CA ILE A 37 -3.08 -8.47 5.58
C ILE A 37 -3.92 -9.56 4.92
N GLY A 38 -4.15 -10.64 5.67
CA GLY A 38 -5.02 -11.73 5.24
C GLY A 38 -6.50 -11.37 5.38
N VAL A 39 -7.30 -11.62 4.36
CA VAL A 39 -8.74 -11.29 4.28
C VAL A 39 -9.52 -12.43 3.60
N GLY A 40 -10.84 -12.38 3.69
CA GLY A 40 -11.72 -13.42 3.18
C GLY A 40 -11.68 -14.70 4.01
N GLU A 41 -12.35 -15.74 3.51
CA GLU A 41 -12.47 -17.02 4.21
C GLU A 41 -11.09 -17.63 4.50
N LYS A 42 -10.84 -17.92 5.78
CA LYS A 42 -9.57 -18.49 6.26
C LYS A 42 -8.34 -17.68 5.87
N GLU A 43 -8.50 -16.38 5.64
CA GLU A 43 -7.44 -15.48 5.18
C GLU A 43 -6.79 -15.95 3.86
N ALA A 44 -7.57 -16.58 2.97
CA ALA A 44 -7.08 -17.11 1.71
C ALA A 44 -6.56 -16.01 0.76
N ILE A 45 -7.04 -14.77 0.91
CA ILE A 45 -6.58 -13.61 0.16
C ILE A 45 -5.55 -12.86 1.00
N GLN A 46 -4.35 -12.64 0.46
CA GLN A 46 -3.28 -11.89 1.09
C GLN A 46 -3.09 -10.58 0.34
N MET A 47 -3.57 -9.49 0.95
CA MET A 47 -3.50 -8.14 0.37
C MET A 47 -2.18 -7.49 0.77
N PHE A 48 -1.35 -7.16 -0.23
CA PHE A 48 -0.10 -6.47 -0.04
C PHE A 48 -0.30 -4.96 0.07
N TYR A 49 0.48 -4.32 0.92
CA TYR A 49 0.47 -2.88 1.07
C TYR A 49 1.87 -2.28 1.18
N TYR A 50 1.94 -1.01 0.83
CA TYR A 50 3.04 -0.09 1.14
C TYR A 50 2.47 0.99 2.06
N PHE A 51 3.12 1.24 3.18
CA PHE A 51 2.74 2.27 4.12
C PHE A 51 3.90 3.25 4.30
N ILE A 52 3.65 4.53 4.05
CA ILE A 52 4.59 5.61 4.36
C ILE A 52 3.99 6.43 5.49
N GLU A 53 4.74 6.53 6.57
CA GLU A 53 4.36 7.35 7.71
C GLU A 53 4.58 8.84 7.44
N SER A 54 3.69 9.69 7.98
CA SER A 54 3.86 11.14 7.89
C SER A 54 5.23 11.57 8.44
N GLU A 55 5.90 12.43 7.68
CA GLU A 55 7.21 12.97 8.06
C GLU A 55 7.11 14.15 9.03
N ARG A 56 5.90 14.71 9.24
CA ARG A 56 5.67 15.87 10.13
C ARG A 56 5.24 15.44 11.52
N ASP A 57 4.00 14.99 11.70
CA ASP A 57 3.49 14.47 12.98
C ASP A 57 2.54 13.30 12.73
N PRO A 58 3.03 12.05 12.69
CA PRO A 58 2.20 10.89 12.39
C PRO A 58 1.15 10.57 13.48
N VAL A 59 1.22 11.21 14.65
CA VAL A 59 0.21 11.03 15.70
C VAL A 59 -1.04 11.86 15.40
N SER A 60 -0.88 13.07 14.87
CA SER A 60 -2.01 13.97 14.55
C SER A 60 -2.36 14.05 13.07
N ASP A 61 -1.40 13.79 12.19
CA ASP A 61 -1.58 13.94 10.75
C ASP A 61 -2.55 12.89 10.20
N PRO A 62 -3.28 13.19 9.11
CA PRO A 62 -4.25 12.26 8.56
C PRO A 62 -3.66 10.91 8.15
N LEU A 63 -4.48 9.87 8.29
CA LEU A 63 -4.29 8.59 7.62
C LEU A 63 -5.08 8.59 6.30
N VAL A 64 -4.41 8.27 5.21
CA VAL A 64 -5.00 8.22 3.87
C VAL A 64 -4.86 6.81 3.32
N ILE A 65 -5.94 6.22 2.81
CA ILE A 65 -5.85 5.03 1.96
C ILE A 65 -5.90 5.46 0.49
N TRP A 66 -4.95 4.99 -0.31
CA TRP A 66 -4.87 5.25 -1.74
C TRP A 66 -5.25 4.00 -2.55
N LEU A 67 -6.28 4.12 -3.38
CA LEU A 67 -6.72 3.08 -4.30
C LEU A 67 -6.34 3.44 -5.73
N THR A 68 -5.40 2.68 -6.30
CA THR A 68 -5.04 2.85 -7.70
C THR A 68 -6.12 2.29 -8.63
N GLY A 69 -6.32 2.91 -9.79
CA GLY A 69 -7.25 2.45 -10.82
C GLY A 69 -6.79 1.26 -11.69
N GLY A 70 -7.08 1.34 -12.99
CA GLY A 70 -6.92 0.25 -13.95
C GLY A 70 -8.27 -0.18 -14.55
N PRO A 71 -8.95 -1.22 -14.00
CA PRO A 71 -8.69 -1.92 -12.73
C PRO A 71 -7.47 -2.87 -12.77
N GLY A 72 -6.83 -3.06 -11.61
CA GLY A 72 -5.71 -4.00 -11.44
C GLY A 72 -4.31 -3.39 -11.54
N CYS A 73 -4.20 -2.06 -11.56
CA CYS A 73 -2.91 -1.38 -11.45
C CYS A 73 -2.46 -1.35 -9.99
N SER A 74 -1.18 -1.64 -9.75
CA SER A 74 -0.61 -1.70 -8.40
C SER A 74 -0.64 -0.35 -7.69
N GLY A 75 -0.89 -0.36 -6.38
CA GLY A 75 -0.78 0.82 -5.52
C GLY A 75 0.63 1.42 -5.51
N PHE A 76 1.64 0.62 -5.89
CA PHE A 76 3.00 1.11 -6.11
C PHE A 76 3.08 2.18 -7.19
N SER A 77 2.20 2.16 -8.19
CA SER A 77 2.16 3.22 -9.22
C SER A 77 1.83 4.58 -8.61
N GLY A 78 0.84 4.63 -7.70
CA GLY A 78 0.55 5.81 -6.90
C GLY A 78 1.81 6.28 -6.16
N LEU A 79 2.42 5.39 -5.36
CA LEU A 79 3.68 5.64 -4.63
C LEU A 79 4.80 6.19 -5.50
N ALA A 80 5.04 5.56 -6.65
CA ALA A 80 6.16 5.89 -7.51
C ALA A 80 5.91 7.13 -8.37
N TYR A 81 4.66 7.43 -8.76
CA TYR A 81 4.36 8.38 -9.84
C TYR A 81 3.34 9.49 -9.51
N GLU A 82 2.54 9.39 -8.45
CA GLU A 82 1.36 10.27 -8.34
C GLU A 82 1.32 11.11 -7.07
N ILE A 83 2.12 10.77 -6.06
CA ILE A 83 1.99 11.41 -4.74
C ILE A 83 2.91 12.61 -4.62
N GLY A 84 2.30 13.79 -4.74
CA GLY A 84 2.99 15.07 -4.68
C GLY A 84 3.05 15.77 -6.03
N GLU A 85 3.73 16.89 -6.06
CA GLU A 85 3.86 17.73 -7.26
C GLU A 85 4.76 17.07 -8.33
N SER A 86 5.56 16.09 -7.92
CA SER A 86 6.32 15.18 -8.78
C SER A 86 6.64 13.93 -7.97
N ASN A 87 6.37 12.74 -8.52
CA ASN A 87 6.81 11.38 -8.11
C ASN A 87 7.71 11.31 -6.87
N LEU A 88 7.41 10.44 -5.89
CA LEU A 88 8.23 10.30 -4.68
C LEU A 88 9.73 10.10 -5.00
N PHE A 89 10.03 9.30 -6.01
CA PHE A 89 11.39 9.10 -6.51
C PHE A 89 11.55 9.57 -7.96
N HIS A 90 12.68 10.20 -8.24
CA HIS A 90 13.20 10.34 -9.59
C HIS A 90 14.16 9.18 -9.89
N LEU A 91 13.80 8.35 -10.86
CA LEU A 91 14.66 7.32 -11.40
C LEU A 91 15.50 7.89 -12.55
N TYR A 92 16.82 7.77 -12.47
CA TYR A 92 17.71 8.01 -13.59
C TYR A 92 18.71 6.86 -13.74
N ILE A 93 19.13 6.61 -14.99
CA ILE A 93 20.08 5.53 -15.30
C ILE A 93 21.46 6.13 -15.50
N PHE A 94 22.45 5.62 -14.75
CA PHE A 94 23.84 6.03 -14.89
C PHE A 94 24.72 4.78 -15.04
N PHE A 95 25.45 4.69 -16.16
CA PHE A 95 26.21 3.50 -16.57
C PHE A 95 25.40 2.18 -16.51
N GLY A 96 24.12 2.22 -16.90
CA GLY A 96 23.24 1.05 -16.89
C GLY A 96 22.71 0.67 -15.50
N MET A 97 23.09 1.39 -14.44
CA MET A 97 22.55 1.18 -13.10
C MET A 97 21.42 2.18 -12.79
N PRO A 98 20.32 1.72 -12.17
CA PRO A 98 19.25 2.59 -11.72
C PRO A 98 19.62 3.31 -10.42
N PHE A 99 19.39 4.62 -10.39
CA PHE A 99 19.54 5.47 -9.21
C PHE A 99 18.22 6.16 -8.88
N LEU A 100 17.86 6.15 -7.59
CA LEU A 100 16.66 6.75 -7.03
C LEU A 100 17.04 8.00 -6.24
N VAL A 101 16.46 9.13 -6.61
CA VAL A 101 16.58 10.40 -5.89
C VAL A 101 15.23 10.75 -5.28
N LEU A 102 15.20 11.02 -3.98
CA LEU A 102 13.99 11.44 -3.29
C LEU A 102 13.61 12.87 -3.70
N ARG A 103 12.32 13.10 -3.97
CA ARG A 103 11.77 14.44 -4.20
C ARG A 103 11.25 15.06 -2.90
N SER A 104 11.31 16.39 -2.81
CA SER A 104 11.00 17.13 -1.59
C SER A 104 9.50 17.41 -1.35
N HIS A 105 8.65 17.26 -2.37
CA HIS A 105 7.25 17.71 -2.35
C HIS A 105 6.24 16.56 -2.54
N SER A 106 6.14 15.68 -1.54
CA SER A 106 5.18 14.57 -1.49
C SER A 106 4.07 14.82 -0.48
N TRP A 107 2.90 14.19 -0.64
CA TRP A 107 1.84 14.25 0.39
C TRP A 107 2.27 13.62 1.73
N THR A 108 3.30 12.76 1.72
CA THR A 108 3.87 12.14 2.92
C THR A 108 4.48 13.16 3.89
N LYS A 109 4.69 14.41 3.44
CA LYS A 109 5.10 15.51 4.32
C LYS A 109 4.03 15.92 5.33
N VAL A 110 2.76 15.56 5.11
CA VAL A 110 1.63 16.00 5.93
C VAL A 110 0.58 14.91 6.19
N ALA A 111 0.81 13.68 5.74
CA ALA A 111 -0.11 12.57 5.88
C ALA A 111 0.62 11.23 5.90
N SER A 112 0.08 10.29 6.66
CA SER A 112 0.46 8.87 6.59
C SER A 112 -0.39 8.19 5.52
N ILE A 113 0.20 7.44 4.59
CA ILE A 113 -0.53 6.93 3.42
C ILE A 113 -0.32 5.42 3.25
N ILE A 114 -1.43 4.70 3.07
CA ILE A 114 -1.49 3.27 2.75
C ILE A 114 -1.78 3.12 1.25
N PHE A 115 -0.84 2.58 0.50
CA PHE A 115 -1.03 2.10 -0.87
C PHE A 115 -1.33 0.61 -0.82
N ILE A 116 -2.48 0.22 -1.37
CA ILE A 116 -2.88 -1.17 -1.41
C ILE A 116 -2.83 -1.70 -2.84
N ASP A 117 -2.29 -2.91 -2.98
CA ASP A 117 -2.41 -3.67 -4.21
C ASP A 117 -3.80 -4.32 -4.27
N SER A 118 -4.76 -3.61 -4.84
CA SER A 118 -6.16 -4.02 -4.95
C SER A 118 -6.66 -3.93 -6.39
N PRO A 119 -7.50 -4.87 -6.87
CA PRO A 119 -8.04 -6.04 -6.18
C PRO A 119 -7.01 -7.19 -6.01
N VAL A 120 -7.40 -8.30 -5.38
CA VAL A 120 -6.57 -9.51 -5.29
C VAL A 120 -6.04 -9.95 -6.67
N GLY A 121 -4.76 -10.32 -6.74
CA GLY A 121 -4.05 -10.59 -7.99
C GLY A 121 -3.32 -9.37 -8.57
N THR A 122 -3.55 -8.18 -8.03
CA THR A 122 -2.80 -6.96 -8.36
C THR A 122 -1.45 -6.95 -7.66
N GLY A 123 -0.39 -6.51 -8.36
CA GLY A 123 0.94 -6.30 -7.76
C GLY A 123 1.44 -7.54 -7.02
N PHE A 124 1.66 -7.42 -5.71
CA PHE A 124 2.06 -8.55 -4.86
C PHE A 124 0.91 -9.23 -4.13
N SER A 125 -0.33 -8.73 -4.23
CA SER A 125 -1.51 -9.37 -3.62
C SER A 125 -1.88 -10.68 -4.31
N TYR A 126 -2.17 -11.72 -3.55
CA TYR A 126 -2.47 -13.05 -4.09
C TYR A 126 -3.58 -13.78 -3.31
N SER A 127 -4.09 -14.87 -3.88
CA SER A 127 -5.05 -15.77 -3.23
C SER A 127 -4.57 -17.21 -3.31
N THR A 128 -4.78 -17.97 -2.25
CA THR A 128 -4.62 -19.45 -2.25
C THR A 128 -5.93 -20.18 -2.56
N GLY A 129 -7.05 -19.45 -2.59
CA GLY A 129 -8.38 -19.97 -2.93
C GLY A 129 -8.95 -19.35 -4.22
N PRO A 130 -10.18 -19.74 -4.60
CA PRO A 130 -10.86 -19.18 -5.77
C PRO A 130 -11.05 -17.67 -5.62
N ILE A 131 -10.76 -16.94 -6.69
CA ILE A 131 -10.88 -15.49 -6.75
C ILE A 131 -12.23 -15.10 -7.36
N ARG A 132 -12.93 -14.16 -6.71
CA ARG A 132 -14.11 -13.49 -7.28
C ARG A 132 -13.80 -12.00 -7.42
N LEU A 133 -13.78 -11.51 -8.65
CA LEU A 133 -13.54 -10.10 -8.96
C LEU A 133 -14.86 -9.42 -9.32
N SER A 134 -15.34 -8.56 -8.44
CA SER A 134 -16.37 -7.57 -8.72
C SER A 134 -16.10 -6.32 -7.89
N ASP A 135 -16.74 -5.20 -8.22
CA ASP A 135 -16.59 -3.98 -7.42
C ASP A 135 -17.04 -4.20 -5.97
N SER A 136 -18.11 -4.98 -5.77
CA SER A 136 -18.64 -5.32 -4.44
C SER A 136 -17.65 -6.18 -3.64
N GLU A 137 -17.14 -7.26 -4.25
CA GLU A 137 -16.16 -8.15 -3.62
C GLU A 137 -14.86 -7.41 -3.29
N THR A 138 -14.38 -6.58 -4.22
CA THR A 138 -13.18 -5.74 -4.03
C THR A 138 -13.38 -4.75 -2.90
N THR A 139 -14.55 -4.09 -2.84
CA THR A 139 -14.89 -3.16 -1.77
C THR A 139 -14.93 -3.84 -0.41
N ASN A 140 -15.55 -5.02 -0.31
CA ASN A 140 -15.60 -5.80 0.94
C ASN A 140 -14.21 -6.25 1.38
N THR A 141 -13.38 -6.70 0.44
CA THR A 141 -11.99 -7.10 0.67
C THR A 141 -11.16 -5.92 1.18
N ASN A 142 -11.28 -4.74 0.57
CA ASN A 142 -10.59 -3.53 0.98
C ASN A 142 -11.07 -3.01 2.35
N TYR A 143 -12.36 -3.16 2.64
CA TYR A 143 -12.91 -2.82 3.95
C TYR A 143 -12.38 -3.75 5.05
N GLU A 144 -12.40 -5.07 4.84
CA GLU A 144 -11.82 -6.03 5.79
C GLU A 144 -10.31 -5.80 5.97
N PHE A 145 -9.59 -5.51 4.89
CA PHE A 145 -8.19 -5.10 4.92
C PHE A 145 -7.99 -3.92 5.86
N LEU A 146 -8.76 -2.84 5.67
CA LEU A 146 -8.63 -1.61 6.46
C LEU A 146 -8.90 -1.87 7.95
N GLN A 147 -9.95 -2.63 8.26
CA GLN A 147 -10.27 -2.99 9.65
C GLN A 147 -9.11 -3.76 10.29
N LYS A 148 -8.61 -4.81 9.64
CA LYS A 148 -7.50 -5.61 10.17
C LYS A 148 -6.19 -4.83 10.24
N TRP A 149 -5.94 -3.96 9.27
CA TRP A 149 -4.76 -3.09 9.27
C TRP A 149 -4.79 -2.13 10.46
N LEU A 150 -5.93 -1.48 10.72
CA LEU A 150 -6.10 -0.58 11.88
C LEU A 150 -6.00 -1.33 13.22
N LEU A 151 -6.49 -2.57 13.31
CA LEU A 151 -6.29 -3.40 14.50
C LEU A 151 -4.81 -3.69 14.77
N ARG A 152 -4.00 -3.89 13.73
CA ARG A 152 -2.54 -4.08 13.84
C ARG A 152 -1.79 -2.77 14.10
N HIS A 153 -2.36 -1.64 13.67
CA HIS A 153 -1.76 -0.31 13.79
C HIS A 153 -2.63 0.64 14.63
N GLY A 154 -3.01 0.19 15.84
CA GLY A 154 -4.02 0.85 16.67
C GLY A 154 -3.76 2.33 16.98
N ARG A 155 -2.51 2.79 16.88
CA ARG A 155 -2.16 4.22 17.03
C ARG A 155 -2.80 5.13 15.99
N PHE A 156 -3.22 4.60 14.82
CA PHE A 156 -3.84 5.39 13.76
C PHE A 156 -5.37 5.48 13.84
N ILE A 157 -6.00 4.78 14.80
CA ILE A 157 -7.46 4.72 14.91
C ILE A 157 -8.09 6.11 15.11
N ASN A 158 -7.38 7.02 15.78
CA ASN A 158 -7.88 8.36 16.08
C ASN A 158 -7.45 9.42 15.05
N ASN A 159 -6.63 9.06 14.06
CA ASN A 159 -6.19 10.02 13.04
C ASN A 159 -7.36 10.37 12.13
N PRO A 160 -7.47 11.62 11.64
CA PRO A 160 -8.40 11.95 10.57
C PRO A 160 -8.18 11.00 9.38
N PHE A 161 -9.25 10.35 8.90
CA PHE A 161 -9.15 9.34 7.87
C PHE A 161 -9.74 9.81 6.54
N PHE A 162 -8.99 9.61 5.45
CA PHE A 162 -9.44 9.93 4.09
C PHE A 162 -9.29 8.74 3.16
N VAL A 163 -10.26 8.59 2.25
CA VAL A 163 -10.19 7.65 1.13
C VAL A 163 -9.84 8.44 -0.13
N SER A 164 -8.72 8.11 -0.77
CA SER A 164 -8.25 8.73 -2.01
C SER A 164 -8.05 7.68 -3.10
N ALA A 165 -8.05 8.14 -4.35
CA ALA A 165 -7.87 7.26 -5.50
C ALA A 165 -7.55 8.02 -6.78
N ASP A 166 -7.09 7.28 -7.80
CA ASP A 166 -7.03 7.71 -9.20
C ASP A 166 -7.90 6.81 -10.09
N SER A 167 -8.33 7.34 -11.25
CA SER A 167 -8.94 6.54 -12.32
C SER A 167 -10.11 5.64 -11.84
N TYR A 168 -10.14 4.35 -12.22
CA TYR A 168 -11.14 3.37 -11.77
C TYR A 168 -11.19 3.23 -10.24
N GLY A 169 -10.09 3.54 -9.56
CA GLY A 169 -10.00 3.58 -8.11
C GLY A 169 -11.00 4.57 -7.50
N GLY A 170 -11.39 5.64 -8.22
CA GLY A 170 -12.41 6.58 -7.77
C GLY A 170 -13.78 5.93 -7.53
N LYS A 171 -14.14 4.93 -8.36
CA LYS A 171 -15.35 4.12 -8.16
C LYS A 171 -15.22 3.28 -6.89
N LEU A 172 -14.09 2.60 -6.70
CA LEU A 172 -13.82 1.77 -5.52
C LEU A 172 -13.72 2.61 -4.24
N ALA A 173 -13.15 3.82 -4.30
CA ALA A 173 -13.06 4.75 -3.18
C ALA A 173 -14.44 5.20 -2.72
N THR A 174 -15.33 5.53 -3.66
CA THR A 174 -16.72 5.91 -3.34
C THR A 174 -17.45 4.74 -2.68
N LEU A 175 -17.31 3.53 -3.21
CA LEU A 175 -17.92 2.33 -2.64
C LEU A 175 -17.33 1.98 -1.26
N LEU A 176 -16.01 2.13 -1.07
CA LEU A 176 -15.34 1.90 0.21
C LEU A 176 -15.80 2.92 1.27
N ALA A 177 -15.84 4.20 0.94
CA ALA A 177 -16.35 5.23 1.84
C ALA A 177 -17.80 4.93 2.26
N PHE A 178 -18.65 4.56 1.30
CA PHE A 178 -20.02 4.14 1.58
C PHE A 178 -20.10 2.88 2.47
N ARG A 179 -19.24 1.88 2.22
CA ARG A 179 -19.14 0.66 3.02
C ARG A 179 -18.72 0.96 4.45
N ILE A 180 -17.76 1.86 4.66
CA ILE A 180 -17.29 2.30 5.98
C ILE A 180 -18.42 2.97 6.78
N LEU A 181 -19.16 3.87 6.15
CA LEU A 181 -20.27 4.58 6.82
C LEU A 181 -21.40 3.65 7.27
N ARG A 182 -21.56 2.47 6.63
CA ARG A 182 -22.62 1.52 6.96
C ARG A 182 -22.24 0.47 8.01
N GLY A 183 -20.94 0.26 8.27
CA GLY A 183 -20.45 -0.81 9.16
C GLY A 183 -20.55 -2.19 8.52
#